data_AF-A0A7C5DV12-F1
#
_entry.id   AF-A0A7C5DV12-F1
#
_cell.length_a   1.000
_cell.length_b   1.000
_cell.length_c   1.000
_cell.angle_alpha   90.00
_cell.angle_beta   90.00
_cell.angle_gamma   90.00
#
_symmetry.space_group_name_H-M   'P 1'
#
loop_
_entity.id
_entity.type
_entity.pdbx_description
1 polymer ?
#
loop_
_entity_poly.entity_id
_entity_poly.type
_entity_poly.pdbx_seq_one_letter_code
_entity_poly.pdbx_strand_id
1 'polypeptide(L)'
;MTCTETRLSASRILSNREICPGYFRMRIVCDQVYQDAVPGQFVMVRLLGRASPLLRRPFSIHDLIMEGEYVTGFDILYKIIGAGTEALSMSRAGDIVDVLGPLGRGFSTRGDFGRVHMVAGGIGVAPFVFLINHLM
;
A
#
# COMPACT_ATOMS: atom_id res chain seq x y z
N MET A 1 -18.34 -9.13 10.31
CA MET A 1 -17.72 -8.53 9.11
C MET A 1 -17.65 -7.05 9.36
N THR A 2 -16.50 -6.52 9.77
CA THR A 2 -16.27 -5.08 9.75
C THR A 2 -16.04 -4.70 8.30
N CYS A 3 -16.95 -3.92 7.73
CA CYS A 3 -16.76 -3.35 6.41
C CYS A 3 -15.77 -2.20 6.61
N THR A 4 -14.51 -2.39 6.22
CA THR A 4 -13.53 -1.28 6.27
C THR A 4 -14.06 -0.18 5.37
N GLU A 5 -14.36 0.99 5.92
CA GLU A 5 -14.93 2.09 5.13
C GLU A 5 -13.93 2.48 4.04
N THR A 6 -14.35 2.49 2.78
CA THR A 6 -13.50 2.99 1.70
C THR A 6 -13.50 4.52 1.75
N ARG A 7 -12.32 5.13 1.80
CA ARG A 7 -12.19 6.59 1.83
C ARG A 7 -11.31 7.11 0.71
N LEU A 8 -11.68 8.28 0.19
CA LEU A 8 -10.81 9.07 -0.66
C LEU A 8 -10.17 10.17 0.18
N SER A 9 -8.84 10.22 0.20
CA SER A 9 -8.09 11.23 0.94
C SER A 9 -6.87 11.74 0.18
N ALA A 10 -6.51 13.00 0.43
CA ALA A 10 -5.24 13.58 0.02
C ALA A 10 -4.22 13.32 1.13
N SER A 11 -3.25 12.47 0.84
CA SER A 11 -2.27 11.97 1.81
C SER A 11 -0.86 12.41 1.48
N ARG A 12 -0.08 12.69 2.52
CA ARG A 12 1.31 13.10 2.41
C ARG A 12 2.23 11.89 2.27
N ILE A 13 3.18 11.94 1.35
CA ILE A 13 4.27 10.98 1.25
C ILE A 13 5.26 11.25 2.40
N LEU A 14 5.53 10.21 3.19
CA LEU A 14 6.56 10.23 4.24
C LEU A 14 7.94 9.98 3.65
N SER A 15 8.05 9.03 2.71
CA SER A 15 9.27 8.77 1.97
C SER A 15 8.96 7.93 0.72
N ASN A 16 9.85 7.98 -0.27
CA ASN A 16 9.78 7.15 -1.46
C ASN A 16 11.22 6.78 -1.84
N ARG A 17 11.60 5.51 -1.65
CA ARG A 17 12.98 5.07 -1.80
C ARG A 17 13.07 3.93 -2.80
N GLU A 18 14.04 4.00 -3.69
CA GLU A 18 14.42 2.87 -4.52
C GLU A 18 15.11 1.83 -3.64
N ILE A 19 14.56 0.61 -3.60
CA ILE A 19 15.09 -0.49 -2.78
C ILE A 19 16.00 -1.42 -3.61
N CYS A 20 15.74 -1.50 -4.91
CA CYS A 20 16.58 -2.12 -5.91
C CYS A 20 16.20 -1.55 -7.29
N PRO A 21 17.02 -1.72 -8.34
CA PRO A 21 16.82 -1.03 -9.61
C PRO A 21 15.40 -1.16 -10.18
N GLY A 22 14.69 -0.03 -10.25
CA GLY A 22 13.32 0.07 -10.73
C GLY A 22 12.22 -0.33 -9.74
N TYR A 23 12.55 -0.63 -8.48
CA TYR A 23 11.59 -0.99 -7.42
C TYR A 23 11.65 0.00 -6.28
N PHE A 24 10.48 0.50 -5.90
CA PHE A 24 10.34 1.58 -4.92
C PHE A 24 9.41 1.17 -3.79
N ARG A 25 9.81 1.52 -2.57
CA ARG A 25 8.97 1.50 -1.37
C ARG A 25 8.57 2.93 -1.05
N MET A 26 7.27 3.21 -1.13
CA MET A 26 6.69 4.49 -0.76
C MET A 26 5.88 4.35 0.52
N ARG A 27 6.12 5.26 1.46
CA ARG A 27 5.43 5.36 2.74
C ARG A 27 4.48 6.54 2.70
N ILE A 28 3.22 6.33 3.08
CA ILE A 28 2.15 7.33 2.94
C ILE A 28 1.40 7.46 4.26
N VAL A 29 1.13 8.69 4.71
CA VAL A 29 0.27 8.95 5.87
C VAL A 29 -1.16 8.51 5.58
N CYS A 30 -1.83 7.91 6.55
CA CYS A 30 -3.21 7.48 6.38
C CYS A 30 -4.10 7.84 7.57
N ASP A 31 -5.40 7.80 7.27
CA ASP A 31 -6.49 8.02 8.19
C ASP A 31 -6.73 6.76 9.06
N GLN A 32 -7.50 6.91 10.14
CA GLN A 32 -7.82 5.82 11.08
C GLN A 32 -8.58 4.64 10.44
N VAL A 33 -9.13 4.82 9.24
CA VAL A 33 -9.82 3.76 8.50
C VAL A 33 -8.91 2.57 8.13
N TYR A 34 -7.59 2.79 8.12
CA TYR A 34 -6.60 1.74 7.89
C TYR A 34 -6.30 0.91 9.14
N GLN A 35 -6.84 1.27 10.31
CA GLN A 35 -6.72 0.46 11.53
C GLN A 35 -7.28 -0.95 11.34
N ASP A 36 -8.36 -1.07 10.55
CA ASP A 36 -9.01 -2.33 10.22
C ASP A 36 -8.54 -2.90 8.86
N ALA A 37 -7.45 -2.37 8.28
CA ALA A 37 -6.90 -2.93 7.05
C ALA A 37 -6.37 -4.34 7.29
N VAL A 38 -6.59 -5.24 6.33
CA VAL A 38 -6.16 -6.64 6.41
C VAL A 38 -5.23 -7.00 5.25
N PRO A 39 -4.32 -7.97 5.44
CA PRO A 39 -3.42 -8.42 4.37
C PRO A 39 -4.16 -8.83 3.10
N GLY A 40 -3.60 -8.48 1.94
CA GLY A 40 -4.20 -8.74 0.63
C GLY A 40 -5.13 -7.63 0.12
N GLN A 41 -5.42 -6.63 0.94
CA GLN A 41 -6.05 -5.39 0.47
C GLN A 41 -5.08 -4.52 -0.32
N PHE A 42 -5.65 -3.58 -1.08
CA PHE A 42 -4.90 -2.65 -1.93
C PHE A 42 -5.48 -1.23 -1.82
N VAL A 43 -4.72 -0.27 -2.31
CA VAL A 43 -5.11 1.14 -2.45
C VAL A 43 -4.95 1.58 -3.90
N MET A 44 -5.73 2.57 -4.31
CA MET A 44 -5.60 3.22 -5.61
C MET A 44 -4.91 4.57 -5.40
N VAL A 45 -3.71 4.75 -5.96
CA VAL A 45 -2.88 5.95 -5.73
C VAL A 45 -2.65 6.74 -7.00
N ARG A 46 -2.69 8.07 -6.91
CA ARG A 46 -2.34 9.03 -7.98
C ARG A 46 -1.63 10.24 -7.40
N LEU A 47 -0.63 10.79 -8.09
CA LEU A 47 -0.04 12.09 -7.70
C LEU A 47 -1.04 13.24 -7.94
N LEU A 48 -1.26 14.07 -6.93
CA LEU A 48 -2.04 15.30 -7.11
C LEU A 48 -1.24 16.35 -7.90
N GLY A 49 -1.96 17.28 -8.54
CA GLY A 49 -1.34 18.39 -9.28
C GLY A 49 -0.74 18.04 -10.63
N ARG A 50 -0.93 16.81 -11.13
CA ARG A 50 -0.49 16.39 -12.48
C ARG A 50 -1.67 16.17 -13.42
N ALA A 51 -1.53 16.66 -14.66
CA ALA A 51 -2.51 16.46 -15.74
C ALA A 51 -2.49 15.01 -16.29
N SER A 52 -1.38 14.29 -16.12
CA SER A 52 -1.23 12.91 -16.58
C SER A 52 -0.30 12.13 -15.64
N PRO A 53 -0.55 10.82 -15.43
CA PRO A 53 -1.74 10.08 -15.86
C PRO A 53 -2.98 10.41 -15.01
N LEU A 54 -4.16 10.39 -15.66
CA LEU A 54 -5.44 10.74 -15.02
C LEU A 54 -5.94 9.69 -14.01
N LEU A 55 -5.67 8.41 -14.27
CA LEU A 55 -6.20 7.31 -13.47
C LEU A 55 -5.26 6.93 -12.32
N ARG A 56 -5.86 6.61 -11.17
CA ARG A 56 -5.16 5.98 -10.04
C ARG A 56 -4.67 4.59 -10.42
N ARG A 57 -3.57 4.15 -9.80
CA ARG A 57 -3.00 2.82 -9.98
C ARG A 57 -3.17 1.99 -8.71
N PRO A 58 -3.59 0.70 -8.84
CA PRO A 58 -3.73 -0.18 -7.70
C PRO A 58 -2.36 -0.61 -7.19
N PHE A 59 -2.15 -0.53 -5.88
CA PHE A 59 -0.98 -1.07 -5.18
C PHE A 59 -1.43 -1.81 -3.94
N SER A 60 -0.91 -3.02 -3.75
CA SER A 60 -1.11 -3.75 -2.50
C SER A 60 -0.62 -2.92 -1.31
N ILE A 61 -1.37 -3.00 -0.21
CA ILE A 61 -0.87 -2.54 1.08
C ILE A 61 0.26 -3.50 1.45
N HIS A 62 1.49 -2.99 1.40
CA HIS A 62 2.70 -3.78 1.61
C HIS A 62 2.96 -4.02 3.09
N ASP A 63 2.69 -3.01 3.92
CA ASP A 63 2.88 -3.01 5.37
C ASP A 63 2.09 -1.86 5.99
N LEU A 64 1.86 -1.91 7.31
CA LEU A 64 1.29 -0.81 8.08
C LEU A 64 2.37 -0.13 8.94
N ILE A 65 2.28 1.19 9.05
CA ILE A 65 3.16 1.98 9.92
C ILE A 65 2.41 2.22 11.23
N MET A 66 2.98 1.74 12.32
CA MET A 66 2.41 1.83 13.67
C MET A 66 3.13 2.89 14.50
N GLU A 67 2.38 3.72 15.21
CA GLU A 67 2.87 4.52 16.34
C GLU A 67 2.12 4.08 17.61
N GLY A 68 2.76 3.22 18.39
CA GLY A 68 2.09 2.47 19.45
C GLY A 68 1.04 1.52 18.85
N GLU A 69 -0.20 1.61 19.34
CA GLU A 69 -1.33 0.80 18.88
C GLU A 69 -2.05 1.37 17.64
N TYR A 70 -1.64 2.55 17.18
CA TYR A 70 -2.34 3.28 16.11
C TYR A 70 -1.64 3.15 14.77
N VAL A 71 -2.40 2.86 13.73
CA VAL A 71 -1.95 2.92 12.34
C VAL A 71 -1.86 4.40 11.92
N THR A 72 -0.66 4.88 11.58
CA THR A 72 -0.43 6.27 11.13
C THR A 72 -0.07 6.37 9.64
N GLY A 73 0.21 5.24 9.01
CA GLY A 73 0.50 5.18 7.59
C GLY A 73 0.52 3.76 7.07
N PHE A 74 0.78 3.64 5.77
CA PHE A 74 1.00 2.36 5.13
C PHE A 74 2.09 2.49 4.07
N ASP A 75 2.64 1.33 3.71
CA ASP A 75 3.63 1.23 2.67
C ASP A 75 3.02 0.62 1.40
N ILE A 76 3.48 1.09 0.25
CA ILE A 76 3.30 0.41 -1.02
C ILE A 76 4.66 0.02 -1.58
N LEU A 77 4.70 -1.14 -2.22
CA LEU A 77 5.85 -1.61 -2.98
C LEU A 77 5.46 -1.69 -4.45
N TYR A 78 6.21 -1.01 -5.32
CA TYR A 78 5.91 -0.99 -6.76
C TYR A 78 7.16 -1.07 -7.62
N LYS A 79 6.96 -1.53 -8.85
CA LYS A 79 7.96 -1.49 -9.92
C LYS A 79 7.62 -0.37 -10.90
N ILE A 80 8.63 0.32 -11.41
CA ILE A 80 8.46 1.26 -12.52
C ILE A 80 8.05 0.47 -13.77
N ILE A 81 6.80 0.65 -14.17
CA ILE A 81 6.16 0.13 -15.36
C ILE A 81 5.25 1.25 -15.92
N GLY A 82 5.76 1.96 -16.91
CA GLY A 82 5.06 3.05 -17.60
C GLY A 82 5.00 4.38 -16.84
N ALA A 83 4.43 5.38 -17.48
CA ALA A 83 4.51 6.78 -17.07
C ALA A 83 3.96 7.08 -15.65
N GLY A 84 2.99 6.31 -15.16
CA GLY A 84 2.39 6.57 -13.85
C GLY A 84 3.28 6.20 -12.67
N THR A 85 3.95 5.07 -12.76
CA THR A 85 4.90 4.62 -11.73
C THR A 85 6.25 5.32 -11.88
N GLU A 86 6.64 5.71 -13.09
CA GLU A 86 7.77 6.61 -13.33
C GLU A 86 7.53 8.01 -12.73
N ALA A 87 6.31 8.54 -12.85
CA ALA A 87 5.94 9.77 -12.17
C ALA A 87 6.02 9.63 -10.64
N LEU A 88 5.52 8.51 -10.10
CA LEU A 88 5.59 8.20 -8.67
C LEU A 88 7.04 8.07 -8.19
N SER A 89 7.94 7.44 -8.96
CA SER A 89 9.34 7.26 -8.53
C SER A 89 10.11 8.57 -8.40
N MET A 90 9.66 9.64 -9.05
CA MET A 90 10.24 10.98 -8.92
C MET A 90 9.68 11.79 -7.73
N SER A 91 8.63 11.31 -7.06
CA SER A 91 8.03 12.01 -5.92
C SER A 91 8.91 11.94 -4.67
N ARG A 92 8.77 12.95 -3.80
CA ARG A 92 9.59 13.15 -2.60
C ARG A 92 8.72 13.19 -1.35
N ALA A 93 9.38 13.07 -0.19
CA ALA A 93 8.72 13.31 1.08
C ALA A 93 8.09 14.72 1.10
N GLY A 94 6.85 14.81 1.58
CA GLY A 94 6.07 16.04 1.59
C GLY A 94 5.11 16.20 0.41
N ASP A 95 5.36 15.52 -0.72
CA ASP A 95 4.43 15.53 -1.85
C ASP A 95 3.08 14.90 -1.45
N ILE A 96 2.00 15.31 -2.14
CA ILE A 96 0.65 14.84 -1.88
C ILE A 96 0.19 13.86 -2.96
N VAL A 97 -0.35 12.75 -2.51
CA VAL A 97 -1.02 11.74 -3.32
C VAL A 97 -2.48 11.65 -2.96
N ASP A 98 -3.27 11.32 -3.96
CA ASP A 98 -4.69 11.03 -3.89
C ASP A 98 -4.85 9.52 -3.71
N VAL A 99 -5.35 9.11 -2.54
CA VAL A 99 -5.46 7.71 -2.12
C VAL A 99 -6.92 7.35 -1.99
N LEU A 100 -7.33 6.31 -2.71
CA LEU A 100 -8.63 5.66 -2.52
C LEU A 100 -8.41 4.27 -1.92
N GLY A 101 -8.91 4.06 -0.71
CA GLY A 101 -8.87 2.77 -0.04
C GLY A 101 -9.10 2.82 1.47
N PRO A 102 -8.86 1.70 2.17
CA PRO A 102 -8.45 0.41 1.62
C PRO A 102 -9.55 -0.25 0.77
N LEU A 103 -9.16 -1.10 -0.19
CA LEU A 103 -10.03 -1.81 -1.14
C LEU A 103 -9.71 -3.30 -1.18
N GLY A 104 -10.69 -4.08 -1.66
CA GLY A 104 -10.55 -5.51 -1.88
C GLY A 104 -10.87 -6.35 -0.65
N ARG A 105 -11.00 -7.66 -0.88
CA ARG A 105 -11.15 -8.67 0.17
C ARG A 105 -9.78 -9.25 0.47
N GLY A 106 -9.35 -9.11 1.72
CA GLY A 106 -8.05 -9.65 2.15
C GLY A 106 -7.98 -11.18 2.14
N PHE A 107 -6.79 -11.68 2.46
CA PHE A 107 -6.55 -13.10 2.65
C PHE A 107 -7.38 -13.64 3.82
N SER A 108 -7.74 -14.92 3.76
CA SER A 108 -8.34 -15.60 4.90
C SER A 108 -7.26 -15.94 5.92
N THR A 109 -7.17 -15.14 6.98
CA THR A 109 -6.18 -15.30 8.06
C THR A 109 -6.77 -15.93 9.33
N ARG A 110 -8.06 -16.25 9.32
CA ARG A 110 -8.73 -16.90 10.45
C ARG A 110 -8.59 -18.41 10.34
N GLY A 111 -7.74 -19.00 11.16
CA GLY A 111 -7.54 -20.45 11.26
C GLY A 111 -6.24 -20.82 11.97
N ASP A 112 -6.17 -22.03 12.51
CA ASP A 112 -4.92 -22.64 12.92
C ASP A 112 -4.34 -23.36 11.70
N PHE A 113 -3.53 -22.64 10.93
CA PHE A 113 -3.04 -23.15 9.65
C PHE A 113 -1.90 -24.15 9.81
N GLY A 114 -1.24 -24.24 10.98
CA GLY A 114 -0.05 -25.05 11.25
C GLY A 114 1.17 -24.70 10.37
N ARG A 115 1.03 -24.83 9.05
CA ARG A 115 1.99 -24.46 8.02
C ARG A 115 1.30 -23.66 6.90
N VAL A 116 1.84 -22.47 6.63
CA VAL A 116 1.37 -21.59 5.55
C VAL A 116 2.37 -21.65 4.39
N HIS A 117 1.87 -21.87 3.17
CA HIS A 117 2.66 -21.81 1.93
C HIS A 117 2.28 -20.55 1.15
N MET A 118 3.28 -19.73 0.79
CA MET A 118 3.11 -18.51 0.02
C MET A 118 3.92 -18.58 -1.26
N VAL A 119 3.30 -18.28 -2.40
CA VAL A 119 3.93 -18.30 -3.72
C VAL A 119 3.69 -16.96 -4.42
N ALA A 120 4.77 -16.30 -4.83
CA ALA A 120 4.71 -15.03 -5.56
C ALA A 120 5.75 -15.00 -6.68
N GLY A 121 5.46 -14.19 -7.71
CA GLY A 121 6.40 -13.88 -8.79
C GLY A 121 6.56 -12.38 -8.96
N GLY A 122 7.81 -11.90 -9.06
CA GLY A 122 8.12 -10.49 -9.27
C GLY A 122 7.50 -9.57 -8.20
N ILE A 123 6.82 -8.50 -8.63
CA ILE A 123 6.17 -7.55 -7.72
C ILE A 123 4.96 -8.13 -6.99
N GLY A 124 4.49 -9.32 -7.37
CA GLY A 124 3.40 -10.03 -6.69
C GLY A 124 3.70 -10.41 -5.24
N VAL A 125 4.95 -10.26 -4.78
CA VAL A 125 5.37 -10.43 -3.38
C VAL A 125 4.89 -9.29 -2.47
N ALA A 126 4.49 -8.14 -3.04
CA ALA A 126 4.14 -6.94 -2.29
C ALA A 126 3.17 -7.16 -1.09
N PRO A 127 2.05 -7.89 -1.20
CA PRO A 127 1.13 -8.06 -0.07
C PRO A 127 1.61 -9.05 1.01
N PHE A 128 2.68 -9.81 0.77
CA PHE A 128 3.08 -10.89 1.67
C PHE A 128 3.79 -10.40 2.92
N VAL A 129 4.46 -9.24 2.90
CA VAL A 129 5.06 -8.68 4.11
C VAL A 129 3.97 -8.38 5.15
N PHE A 130 2.90 -7.71 4.74
CA PHE A 130 1.75 -7.49 5.62
C PHE A 130 1.12 -8.81 6.10
N LEU A 131 0.98 -9.81 5.22
CA LEU A 131 0.45 -11.12 5.62
C LEU A 131 1.33 -11.81 6.67
N ILE A 132 2.65 -11.80 6.46
CA ILE A 132 3.64 -12.38 7.36
C ILE A 132 3.57 -11.69 8.74
N ASN A 133 3.59 -10.36 8.77
CA ASN A 133 3.50 -9.58 10.00
C ASN A 133 2.17 -9.77 10.74
N HIS A 134 1.09 -10.16 10.03
CA HIS A 134 -0.22 -10.41 10.63
C HIS A 134 -0.37 -11.84 11.19
N LEU A 135 0.41 -12.80 10.68
CA LEU A 135 0.34 -14.20 11.10
C LEU A 135 1.35 -14.56 12.21
N MET A 136 2.35 -13.71 12.45
CA MET A 136 3.37 -13.87 13.50
C MET A 136 3.04 -12.98 14.70
#